data_AF-A0A920L3X2-F1
#
_entry.id   AF-A0A920L3X2-F1
#
_cell.length_a   1.000
_cell.length_b   1.000
_cell.length_c   1.000
_cell.angle_alpha   90.00
_cell.angle_beta   90.00
_cell.angle_gamma   90.00
#
_symmetry.space_group_name_H-M   'P 1'
#
loop_
_entity.id
_entity.type
_entity.pdbx_description
1 polymer ?
#
loop_
_entity_poly.entity_id
_entity_poly.type
_entity_poly.pdbx_seq_one_letter_code
_entity_poly.pdbx_strand_id
1 'polypeptide(L)' 'MSGGILTKADQAAEAMKLNADSILELGLIDEIIAEPLGGAHRNYDQVSSNLSKVILKNLDELTSCQLMF' A
#
# COMPACT_ATOMS: atom_id res chain seq x y z
N MET A 1 30.54 6.32 -6.47
CA MET A 1 29.25 6.33 -7.19
C MET A 1 29.10 4.98 -7.87
N SER A 2 28.53 4.01 -7.16
CA SER A 2 28.36 2.64 -7.70
C SER A 2 27.07 2.61 -8.52
N GLY A 3 27.17 2.94 -9.80
CA GLY A 3 26.09 2.77 -10.77
C GLY A 3 25.94 1.28 -11.08
N GLY A 4 25.16 0.56 -10.27
CA GLY A 4 24.76 -0.81 -10.57
C GLY A 4 23.87 -0.85 -11.80
N ILE A 5 24.21 -1.70 -12.76
CA ILE A 5 23.42 -1.91 -13.98
C ILE A 5 22.11 -2.59 -13.58
N LEU A 6 20.98 -1.88 -13.71
CA LEU A 6 19.64 -2.43 -13.54
C LEU A 6 19.39 -3.52 -14.59
N THR A 7 18.82 -4.65 -14.19
CA THR A 7 18.42 -5.67 -15.15
C THR A 7 17.26 -5.16 -16.00
N LYS A 8 17.02 -5.77 -17.17
CA LYS A 8 15.85 -5.42 -18.00
C LYS A 8 14.53 -5.57 -17.22
N ALA A 9 14.47 -6.48 -16.25
CA ALA A 9 13.32 -6.65 -15.38
C ALA A 9 13.16 -5.47 -14.41
N ASP A 10 14.24 -5.01 -13.78
CA ASP A 10 14.21 -3.86 -12.87
C ASP A 10 13.81 -2.58 -13.61
N GLN A 11 14.36 -2.36 -14.81
CA GLN A 11 14.00 -1.23 -15.67
C GLN A 11 12.52 -1.25 -16.06
N ALA A 12 11.97 -2.43 -16.37
CA ALA A 12 10.56 -2.59 -16.68
C ALA A 12 9.69 -2.31 -15.43
N ALA A 13 10.07 -2.83 -14.26
CA ALA A 13 9.36 -2.60 -13.01
C ALA A 13 9.32 -1.11 -12.61
N GLU A 14 10.44 -0.40 -12.79
CA GLU A 14 10.54 1.04 -12.55
C GLU A 14 9.67 1.83 -13.53
N ALA A 15 9.68 1.48 -14.82
CA ALA A 15 8.85 2.11 -15.83
C ALA A 15 7.35 1.88 -15.60
N MET A 16 6.97 0.71 -15.08
CA MET A 16 5.58 0.35 -14.78
C MET A 16 5.06 0.97 -13.47
N LYS A 17 5.94 1.55 -12.63
CA LYS A 17 5.57 2.22 -11.37
C LYS A 17 4.69 1.36 -10.44
N LEU A 18 5.05 0.09 -10.28
CA LEU A 18 4.25 -0.89 -9.54
C LEU A 18 4.36 -0.79 -8.00
N ASN A 19 5.07 0.21 -7.47
CA ASN A 19 5.22 0.41 -6.03
C ASN A 19 4.01 1.18 -5.46
N ALA A 20 3.71 0.95 -4.18
CA ALA A 20 2.54 1.51 -3.52
C ALA A 20 2.53 3.05 -3.53
N ASP A 21 3.68 3.69 -3.31
CA ASP A 21 3.80 5.16 -3.32
C ASP A 21 3.42 5.75 -4.68
N SER A 22 3.92 5.15 -5.77
CA SER A 22 3.61 5.62 -7.12
C SER A 22 2.14 5.41 -7.47
N ILE A 23 1.53 4.30 -7.02
CA ILE A 23 0.10 4.03 -7.25
C ILE A 23 -0.77 5.00 -6.46
N LEU A 24 -0.35 5.38 -5.25
CA LEU A 24 -1.00 6.41 -4.43
C LEU A 24 -0.92 7.80 -5.11
N GLU A 25 0.25 8.18 -5.63
CA GLU A 25 0.43 9.44 -6.36
C GLU A 25 -0.45 9.52 -7.62
N LEU A 26 -0.74 8.38 -8.26
CA LEU A 26 -1.64 8.30 -9.41
C LEU A 26 -3.13 8.37 -9.01
N GLY A 27 -3.46 8.37 -7.72
CA GLY A 27 -4.83 8.41 -7.20
C GLY A 27 -5.62 7.13 -7.47
N LEU A 28 -4.94 5.99 -7.66
CA LEU A 28 -5.58 4.70 -7.91
C LEU A 28 -5.89 3.93 -6.62
N ILE A 29 -5.25 4.30 -5.51
CA ILE A 29 -5.51 3.79 -4.16
C ILE A 29 -5.64 4.97 -3.19
N ASP A 30 -6.36 4.76 -2.09
CA ASP A 30 -6.66 5.83 -1.13
C ASP A 30 -5.60 5.95 -0.02
N GLU A 31 -5.01 4.83 0.41
CA GLU A 31 -3.99 4.82 1.46
C GLU A 31 -3.05 3.60 1.37
N ILE A 32 -1.88 3.71 2.01
CA ILE A 32 -0.89 2.64 2.11
C ILE A 32 -0.85 2.12 3.55
N ILE A 33 -1.02 0.82 3.72
CA ILE A 33 -0.98 0.16 5.03
C ILE A 33 0.46 -0.22 5.36
N ALA A 34 0.98 0.31 6.47
CA ALA A 34 2.37 0.07 6.88
C ALA A 34 2.62 -1.40 7.30
N GLU A 35 3.70 -1.98 6.77
CA GLU A 35 4.19 -3.30 7.15
C GLU A 35 5.18 -3.25 8.32
N PRO A 36 5.31 -4.32 9.13
CA PRO A 36 6.36 -4.46 10.12
C PRO A 36 7.76 -4.44 9.49
N LEU A 37 8.77 -4.11 10.30
CA LEU A 37 10.16 -4.10 9.85
C LEU A 37 10.56 -5.46 9.26
N GLY A 38 10.95 -5.45 7.98
CA GLY A 38 11.34 -6.63 7.21
C GLY A 38 10.19 -7.36 6.50
N GLY A 39 8.98 -6.81 6.53
CA GLY A 39 7.85 -7.22 5.70
C GLY A 39 6.71 -7.93 6.44
N ALA A 40 5.55 -8.00 5.80
CA ALA A 40 4.31 -8.52 6.38
C ALA A 40 4.41 -9.97 6.90
N HIS A 41 5.22 -10.80 6.26
CA HIS A 41 5.43 -12.19 6.64
C HIS A 41 6.15 -12.38 7.99
N ARG A 42 6.75 -11.33 8.55
CA ARG A 42 7.51 -11.42 9.80
C ARG A 42 6.67 -11.29 11.05
N ASN A 43 5.52 -10.62 10.96
CA ASN A 43 4.62 -10.41 12.10
C ASN A 43 3.18 -10.27 11.60
N TYR A 44 2.52 -11.42 11.45
CA TYR A 44 1.15 -11.51 10.98
C TYR A 44 0.15 -10.81 11.91
N ASP A 45 0.37 -10.87 13.22
CA ASP A 45 -0.52 -10.25 14.22
C ASP A 45 -0.55 -8.72 14.04
N GLN A 46 0.62 -8.11 13.88
CA GLN A 46 0.72 -6.66 13.65
C GLN A 46 0.10 -6.25 12.32
N VAL A 47 0.36 -7.02 11.25
CA VAL A 47 -0.23 -6.75 9.93
C VAL A 47 -1.74 -6.86 9.98
N SER A 48 -2.26 -7.93 10.57
CA SER A 48 -3.70 -8.14 10.72
C SER A 48 -4.32 -7.00 11.54
N SER A 49 -3.69 -6.57 12.63
CA SER A 49 -4.19 -5.45 13.43
C SER A 49 -4.24 -4.15 12.63
N ASN A 50 -3.21 -3.85 11.85
CA ASN A 50 -3.17 -2.66 10.99
C ASN A 50 -4.26 -2.72 9.92
N LEU A 51 -4.40 -3.87 9.26
CA LEU A 51 -5.41 -4.09 8.23
C LEU A 51 -6.84 -3.96 8.78
N SER A 52 -7.14 -4.60 9.91
CA SER A 52 -8.46 -4.52 10.55
C SER A 52 -8.84 -3.09 10.90
N LYS A 53 -7.91 -2.29 11.44
CA LYS A 53 -8.17 -0.88 11.77
C LYS A 53 -8.53 -0.07 10.53
N VAL A 54 -7.79 -0.26 9.45
CA VAL A 54 -8.00 0.46 8.18
C VAL A 54 -9.33 0.07 7.54
N ILE A 55 -9.63 -1.23 7.46
CA ILE A 55 -10.89 -1.72 6.90
C ILE A 55 -12.08 -1.16 7.68
N LEU A 56 -12.04 -1.20 9.02
CA LEU A 56 -13.11 -0.67 9.85
C LEU A 56 -13.30 0.83 9.66
N LYS A 57 -12.19 1.60 9.67
CA LYS A 57 -12.23 3.06 9.38
C LYS A 57 -12.93 3.36 8.06
N ASN A 58 -12.52 2.69 6.97
CA ASN A 58 -13.06 2.98 5.65
C ASN A 58 -14.51 2.49 5.51
N LEU A 59 -14.86 1.39 6.17
CA LEU A 59 -16.24 0.92 6.21
C LEU A 59 -17.14 1.91 6.98
N ASP A 60 -16.68 2.44 8.11
CA ASP A 60 -17.39 3.45 8.89
C ASP A 60 -17.58 4.75 8.08
N GLU A 61 -16.56 5.17 7.33
CA GLU A 61 -16.63 6.33 6.43
C GLU A 61 -17.68 6.14 5.32
N LEU A 62 -17.70 4.98 4.67
CA LEU A 62 -18.65 4.67 3.61
C LEU A 62 -20.09 4.52 4.14
N THR A 63 -20.25 3.86 5.29
CA THR A 63 -21.58 3.64 5.89
C THR A 63 -22.16 4.91 6.50
N SER A 64 -21.32 5.77 7.08
CA SER A 64 -21.77 7.10 7.53
C SER A 64 -22.17 8.01 6.37
N CYS A 65 -21.48 7.94 5.22
CA CYS A 65 -21.89 8.63 4.00
C CYS A 65 -23.23 8.10 3.43
N GLN A 66 -23.50 6.80 3.53
CA GLN A 66 -24.76 6.18 3.06
C GLN A 66 -25.99 6.70 3.83
N LEU A 67 -25.83 7.13 5.08
CA LEU A 67 -26.93 7.64 5.92
C LEU A 67 -27.25 9.13 5.70
N MET A 68 -26.53 9.81 4.81
CA MET A 68 -26.69 11.24 4.52
C MET A 68 -27.52 11.54 3.25
N PHE A 69 -28.07 10.51 2.61
CA PHE A 69 -29.00 10.58 1.46
C PHE A 69 -30.33 9.92 1.79
#